data_AF-A0A959IFS0-F1
#
_entry.id   AF-A0A959IFS0-F1
#
_cell.length_a   1.000
_cell.length_b   1.000
_cell.length_c   1.000
_cell.angle_alpha   90.00
_cell.angle_beta   90.00
_cell.angle_gamma   90.00
#
_symmetry.space_group_name_H-M   'P 1'
#
loop_
_entity.id
_entity.type
_entity.pdbx_description
1 polymer ?
#
loop_
_entity_poly.entity_id
_entity_poly.type
_entity_poly.pdbx_seq_one_letter_code
_entity_poly.pdbx_strand_id
1 'polypeptide(L)'
;MKNVVLKYGLIAGLIQVVVGFGLMALLFGDGSDKIKYGELLGYTVMIVALSVIFIGVRTYRDEQLDGAISFGKALQVGVLITLVASALYVIGW
;
A
#
# COMPACT_ATOMS: atom_id res chain seq x y z
N MET A 1 -14.92 -5.29 9.17
CA MET A 1 -13.45 -5.42 9.12
C MET A 1 -12.96 -6.09 7.83
N LYS A 2 -13.41 -7.32 7.50
CA LYS A 2 -12.89 -8.10 6.35
C LYS A 2 -12.91 -7.33 5.01
N ASN A 3 -14.03 -6.66 4.70
CA ASN A 3 -14.17 -5.92 3.44
C ASN A 3 -13.23 -4.71 3.35
N VAL A 4 -13.03 -4.00 4.47
CA VAL A 4 -12.09 -2.86 4.54
C VAL A 4 -10.66 -3.35 4.37
N VAL A 5 -10.29 -4.40 5.10
CA VAL A 5 -8.95 -5.01 5.01
C VAL A 5 -8.62 -5.43 3.58
N LEU A 6 -9.51 -6.18 2.93
CA LEU A 6 -9.31 -6.65 1.56
C LEU A 6 -9.26 -5.48 0.58
N LYS A 7 -10.21 -4.54 0.65
CA LYS A 7 -10.28 -3.40 -0.28
C LYS A 7 -9.00 -2.56 -0.22
N TYR A 8 -8.60 -2.12 0.97
CA TYR A 8 -7.45 -1.24 1.13
C TYR A 8 -6.12 -1.98 0.98
N GLY A 9 -6.07 -3.26 1.34
CA GLY A 9 -4.89 -4.10 1.13
C GLY A 9 -4.64 -4.36 -0.36
N LEU A 10 -5.69 -4.65 -1.13
CA LEU A 10 -5.60 -4.80 -2.58
C LEU A 10 -5.20 -3.49 -3.25
N ILE A 11 -5.77 -2.35 -2.86
CA ILE A 11 -5.39 -1.04 -3.41
C ILE A 11 -3.92 -0.73 -3.12
N ALA A 12 -3.48 -0.89 -1.87
CA ALA A 12 -2.09 -0.61 -1.49
C ALA A 12 -1.09 -1.53 -2.20
N GLY A 13 -1.39 -2.83 -2.29
CA GLY A 13 -0.55 -3.79 -2.99
C GLY A 13 -0.52 -3.57 -4.50
N LEU A 14 -1.65 -3.26 -5.13
CA LEU A 14 -1.72 -2.93 -6.56
C LEU A 14 -0.94 -1.66 -6.89
N ILE A 15 -1.00 -0.63 -6.04
CA ILE A 15 -0.17 0.57 -6.20
C ILE A 15 1.32 0.18 -6.20
N GLN A 16 1.74 -0.68 -5.27
CA GLN A 16 3.13 -1.13 -5.20
C GLN A 16 3.55 -1.91 -6.45
N VAL A 17 2.72 -2.85 -6.92
CA VAL A 17 3.06 -3.70 -8.07
C VAL A 17 3.00 -2.92 -9.37
N VAL A 18 1.90 -2.21 -9.63
CA VAL A 18 1.67 -1.54 -10.91
C VAL A 18 2.53 -0.28 -11.03
N VAL A 19 2.57 0.55 -9.98
CA VAL A 19 3.31 1.83 -10.02
C VAL A 19 4.77 1.64 -9.64
N GLY A 20 5.06 0.78 -8.65
CA GLY A 20 6.44 0.50 -8.25
C GLY A 20 7.19 -0.30 -9.31
N PHE A 21 6.72 -1.51 -9.64
CA PHE A 21 7.44 -2.38 -10.59
C PHE A 21 7.04 -2.15 -12.05
N GLY A 22 5.75 -1.99 -12.34
CA GLY A 22 5.27 -1.80 -13.72
C GLY A 22 5.79 -0.51 -14.36
N LEU A 23 5.72 0.61 -13.65
CA LEU A 23 6.22 1.89 -14.17
C LEU A 23 7.75 1.88 -14.29
N MET A 24 8.45 1.23 -13.36
CA MET A 24 9.90 1.05 -13.45
C MET A 24 10.30 0.29 -14.73
N ALA A 25 9.63 -0.83 -14.99
CA ALA A 25 9.90 -1.67 -16.15
C ALA A 25 9.59 -0.98 -17.48
N LEU A 26 8.57 -0.10 -17.51
CA LEU A 26 8.14 0.62 -18.72
C LEU A 26 8.98 1.87 -19.01
N LEU A 27 9.33 2.65 -17.98
CA LEU A 27 9.96 3.96 -18.15
C LEU A 27 11.49 3.91 -18.13
N PHE A 28 12.07 2.90 -17.48
CA PHE A 28 13.52 2.83 -17.33
C PHE A 28 14.03 1.56 -18.03
N GLY A 29 14.49 1.72 -19.29
CA GLY A 29 15.30 0.75 -20.04
C GLY A 29 16.79 0.79 -19.63
N ASP A 30 17.65 -0.07 -20.18
CA ASP A 30 19.04 -0.43 -19.75
C ASP A 30 20.12 0.70 -19.71
N GLY A 31 19.74 1.94 -19.41
CA GLY A 31 20.64 3.07 -19.19
C GLY A 31 20.93 3.37 -17.71
N SER A 32 22.07 4.02 -17.44
CA SER A 32 22.54 4.41 -16.11
C SER A 32 21.63 5.38 -15.36
N ASP A 33 20.70 6.07 -16.04
CA ASP A 33 19.70 6.95 -15.43
C ASP A 33 18.61 6.19 -14.63
N LYS A 34 18.55 4.85 -14.76
CA LYS A 34 17.68 3.94 -14.00
C LYS A 34 17.76 4.15 -12.48
N ILE A 35 18.97 4.31 -11.95
CA ILE A 35 19.21 4.21 -10.50
C ILE A 35 18.72 5.48 -9.78
N LYS A 36 19.01 6.66 -10.33
CA LYS A 36 18.72 7.94 -9.65
C LYS A 36 17.21 8.25 -9.58
N TYR A 37 16.48 8.01 -10.66
CA TYR A 37 15.03 8.23 -10.68
C TYR A 37 14.25 7.05 -10.10
N GLY A 38 14.84 5.86 -10.14
CA GLY A 38 14.23 4.67 -9.57
C GLY A 38 14.10 4.76 -8.04
N GLU A 39 15.13 5.21 -7.34
CA GLU A 39 15.05 5.40 -5.88
C GLU A 39 13.94 6.39 -5.48
N LEU A 40 13.89 7.55 -6.15
CA LEU A 40 12.87 8.56 -5.90
C LEU A 40 11.45 8.02 -6.15
N LEU A 41 11.26 7.30 -7.25
CA LEU A 41 9.97 6.69 -7.58
C LEU A 41 9.58 5.63 -6.55
N GLY A 42 10.50 4.74 -6.19
CA GLY A 42 10.27 3.69 -5.20
C GLY A 42 9.81 4.25 -3.86
N TYR A 43 10.53 5.24 -3.31
CA TYR A 43 10.14 5.88 -2.06
C TYR A 43 8.81 6.62 -2.15
N THR A 44 8.53 7.28 -3.28
CA THR A 44 7.25 7.95 -3.50
C THR A 44 6.10 6.95 -3.47
N VAL A 45 6.23 5.82 -4.17
CA VAL A 45 5.24 4.74 -4.19
C VAL A 45 5.04 4.15 -2.79
N MET A 46 6.11 3.96 -2.02
CA MET A 46 6.02 3.48 -0.64
C MET A 46 5.21 4.43 0.26
N ILE A 47 5.43 5.75 0.17
CA ILE A 47 4.67 6.74 0.95
C ILE A 47 3.19 6.74 0.56
N VAL A 48 2.90 6.63 -0.74
CA VAL A 48 1.52 6.55 -1.24
C VAL A 48 0.84 5.27 -0.72
N ALA A 49 1.50 4.12 -0.79
CA ALA A 49 0.97 2.87 -0.28
C ALA A 49 0.70 2.92 1.24
N LEU A 50 1.63 3.49 2.03
CA LEU A 50 1.43 3.71 3.48
C LEU A 50 0.23 4.63 3.77
N SER A 51 0.02 5.66 2.95
CA SER A 51 -1.12 6.57 3.09
C SER A 51 -2.46 5.86 2.87
N VAL A 52 -2.52 4.90 1.93
CA VAL A 52 -3.70 4.06 1.70
C VAL A 52 -4.03 3.20 2.91
N ILE A 53 -3.02 2.66 3.60
CA ILE A 53 -3.21 1.88 4.83
C ILE A 53 -3.85 2.75 5.91
N PHE A 54 -3.36 3.98 6.10
CA PHE A 54 -3.94 4.94 7.04
C PHE A 54 -5.42 5.24 6.69
N ILE A 55 -5.73 5.48 5.41
CA ILE A 55 -7.11 5.70 4.96
C ILE A 55 -7.99 4.48 5.26
N GLY A 56 -7.47 3.27 5.09
CA GLY A 56 -8.19 2.04 5.42
C GLY A 56 -8.53 1.92 6.91
N VAL A 57 -7.57 2.23 7.79
CA VAL A 57 -7.80 2.27 9.25
C VAL A 57 -8.82 3.36 9.61
N ARG A 58 -8.71 4.56 9.01
CA ARG A 58 -9.66 5.66 9.22
C ARG A 58 -11.07 5.29 8.76
N THR A 59 -11.20 4.65 7.60
CA THR A 59 -12.49 4.20 7.07
C THR A 59 -13.13 3.17 8.00
N TYR A 60 -12.35 2.23 8.55
CA TYR A 60 -12.87 1.27 9.51
C TYR A 60 -13.37 1.94 10.80
N ARG A 61 -12.63 2.96 11.29
CA ARG A 61 -13.04 3.76 12.45
C ARG A 61 -14.36 4.49 12.18
N ASP A 62 -14.46 5.19 11.05
CA ASP A 62 -15.57 6.10 10.79
C ASP A 62 -16.84 5.36 10.36
N GLU A 63 -16.73 4.31 9.52
CA GLU A 63 -17.91 3.62 8.95
C GLU A 63 -18.38 2.41 9.77
N GLN A 64 -17.52 1.81 10.60
CA GLN A 64 -17.87 0.58 11.34
C GLN A 64 -17.81 0.71 12.86
N LEU A 65 -17.23 1.80 13.39
CA LEU A 65 -17.05 2.01 14.83
C LEU A 65 -17.51 3.41 15.28
N ASP A 66 -18.36 4.07 14.48
CA ASP A 66 -18.95 5.38 14.79
C ASP A 66 -17.92 6.46 15.18
N GLY A 67 -16.73 6.43 14.57
CA GLY A 67 -15.70 7.46 14.72
C GLY A 67 -14.70 7.24 15.85
N ALA A 68 -14.85 6.19 16.67
CA ALA A 68 -13.93 5.87 17.76
C ALA A 68 -13.26 4.50 17.57
N ILE A 69 -11.94 4.42 17.74
CA ILE A 69 -11.19 3.17 17.64
C ILE A 69 -10.10 3.13 18.71
N SER A 70 -9.96 2.00 19.40
CA SER A 70 -8.85 1.78 20.32
C SER A 70 -7.54 1.53 19.56
N PHE A 71 -6.41 1.88 20.16
CA PHE A 71 -5.10 1.70 19.54
C PHE A 71 -4.85 0.25 19.09
N GLY A 72 -5.13 -0.72 19.95
CA GLY A 72 -4.95 -2.15 19.61
C GLY A 72 -5.80 -2.58 18.41
N LYS A 73 -7.02 -2.04 18.29
CA LYS A 73 -7.91 -2.33 17.15
C LYS A 73 -7.43 -1.66 15.86
N ALA A 74 -6.97 -0.41 15.95
CA ALA A 74 -6.38 0.31 14.82
C ALA A 74 -5.11 -0.40 14.31
N LEU A 75 -4.24 -0.83 15.23
CA LEU A 75 -3.03 -1.59 14.90
C LEU A 75 -3.38 -2.93 14.24
N GLN A 76 -4.35 -3.67 14.78
CA GLN A 76 -4.81 -4.93 14.19
C GLN A 76 -5.28 -4.73 12.74
N VAL A 77 -6.10 -3.71 12.48
CA VAL A 77 -6.63 -3.42 11.14
C VAL A 77 -5.50 -3.02 10.19
N GLY A 78 -4.57 -2.17 10.64
CA GLY A 78 -3.40 -1.77 9.87
C GLY A 78 -2.54 -2.98 9.48
N VAL A 79 -2.20 -3.85 10.44
CA VAL A 79 -1.41 -5.07 10.18
C VAL A 79 -2.11 -6.00 9.18
N LEU A 80 -3.42 -6.18 9.30
CA LEU A 80 -4.18 -7.02 8.37
C LEU A 80 -4.17 -6.45 6.94
N ILE A 81 -4.31 -5.13 6.79
CA ILE A 81 -4.19 -4.46 5.48
C ILE A 81 -2.77 -4.67 4.92
N THR A 82 -1.75 -4.45 5.74
CA THR A 82 -0.34 -4.64 5.35
C THR A 82 -0.05 -6.07 4.91
N LEU A 83 -0.61 -7.08 5.59
CA LEU A 83 -0.44 -8.48 5.19
C LEU A 83 -0.98 -8.74 3.78
N VAL A 84 -2.19 -8.24 3.46
CA VAL A 84 -2.76 -8.36 2.11
C VAL A 84 -1.91 -7.63 1.07
N ALA A 85 -1.47 -6.41 1.38
CA ALA A 85 -0.60 -5.65 0.48
C ALA A 85 0.75 -6.36 0.24
N SER A 86 1.35 -6.93 1.29
CA SER A 86 2.61 -7.68 1.21
C SER A 86 2.50 -8.96 0.39
N ALA A 87 1.36 -9.67 0.46
CA ALA A 87 1.11 -10.84 -0.37
C ALA A 87 1.10 -10.47 -1.86
N LEU A 88 0.46 -9.36 -2.22
CA LEU A 88 0.49 -8.84 -3.60
C LEU A 88 1.89 -8.41 -4.02
N TYR A 89 2.63 -7.74 -3.13
CA TYR A 89 4.02 -7.36 -3.39
C TYR A 89 4.89 -8.58 -3.73
N VAL A 90 4.80 -9.66 -2.93
CA VAL A 90 5.56 -10.90 -3.16
C VAL A 90 5.16 -11.59 -4.47
N ILE A 91 3.90 -11.49 -4.88
CA ILE A 91 3.44 -12.06 -6.17
C ILE A 91 3.94 -11.23 -7.36
N GLY A 92 4.05 -9.91 -7.19
CA GLY A 92 4.43 -9.00 -8.26
C GLY A 92 5.92 -8.71 -8.39
N TRP A 93 6.73 -9.08 -7.39
CA TRP A 93 8.18 -8.96 -7.38
C TRP A 93 8.85 -10.19 -8.01
#